data_AF-A0A436AXT7-F1
#
_entry.id   AF-A0A436AXT7-F1
#
_cell.length_a   1.000
_cell.length_b   1.000
_cell.length_c   1.000
_cell.angle_alpha   90.00
_cell.angle_beta   90.00
_cell.angle_gamma   90.00
#
_symmetry.space_group_name_H-M   'P 1'
#
loop_
_entity.id
_entity.type
_entity.pdbx_description
1 polymer ?
#
loop_
_entity_poly.entity_id
_entity_poly.type
_entity_poly.pdbx_seq_one_letter_code
_entity_poly.pdbx_strand_id
1 'polypeptide(L)'
;GGNSIDTAELDPRRFGRYANKNWTQAKVREAWGTHAVQHYPGQDMPAARPQKTAPSYDRLSQLGAVWDVLNGWEMPSWFAPAGVEARNVYSWRWTPKGNHVAAEVQAVRQAAGLVEMTPMTKFEVGGPGAEGWLDGILANRLPRPG
;
A
#
# COMPACT_ATOMS: atom_id res chain seq x y z
N GLY A 1 28.65 6.21 -4.05
CA GLY A 1 28.23 7.06 -2.92
C GLY A 1 26.87 6.63 -2.38
N GLY A 2 26.72 5.34 -2.04
CA GLY A 2 25.51 4.83 -1.37
C GLY A 2 25.74 4.70 0.13
N ASN A 3 24.65 4.57 0.88
CA ASN A 3 24.69 4.29 2.32
C ASN A 3 25.16 2.84 2.57
N SER A 4 25.79 2.59 3.71
CA SER A 4 26.25 1.25 4.11
C SER A 4 25.11 0.34 4.62
N ILE A 5 23.94 0.92 4.92
CA ILE A 5 22.73 0.23 5.37
C ILE A 5 21.51 0.76 4.61
N ASP A 6 20.41 -0.01 4.60
CA ASP A 6 19.14 0.48 4.07
C ASP A 6 18.61 1.62 4.93
N THR A 7 18.18 2.69 4.28
CA THR A 7 17.70 3.92 4.91
C THR A 7 16.39 4.40 4.31
N ALA A 8 15.67 3.53 3.59
CA ALA A 8 14.44 3.91 2.87
C ALA A 8 13.36 4.45 3.82
N GLU A 9 13.29 3.92 5.05
CA GLU A 9 12.34 4.37 6.08
C GLU A 9 12.66 5.75 6.65
N LEU A 10 13.91 6.20 6.51
CA LEU A 10 14.37 7.51 6.99
C LEU A 10 14.36 8.56 5.87
N ASP A 11 14.27 8.14 4.60
CA ASP A 11 14.35 9.03 3.45
C ASP A 11 13.25 10.10 3.52
N PRO A 12 13.59 11.40 3.43
CA PRO A 12 12.60 12.48 3.46
C PRO A 12 11.65 12.47 2.25
N ARG A 13 12.06 11.84 1.13
CA ARG A 13 11.28 11.73 -0.11
C ARG A 13 10.24 10.62 -0.06
N ARG A 14 10.15 9.86 1.05
CA ARG A 14 9.12 8.82 1.23
C ARG A 14 7.70 9.38 1.37
N PHE A 15 7.57 10.69 1.57
CA PHE A 15 6.28 11.38 1.64
C PHE A 15 5.94 12.08 0.33
N GLY A 16 4.67 11.96 -0.08
CA GLY A 16 4.11 12.69 -1.22
C GLY A 16 3.35 13.95 -0.80
N ARG A 17 2.71 14.60 -1.79
CA ARG A 17 1.88 15.82 -1.58
C ARG A 17 0.72 15.63 -0.59
N TYR A 18 0.32 14.40 -0.31
CA TYR A 18 -0.73 14.08 0.67
C TYR A 18 -0.32 14.42 2.11
N ALA A 19 0.98 14.40 2.42
CA ALA A 19 1.51 14.70 3.74
C ALA A 19 1.55 16.23 4.00
N ASN A 20 0.39 16.87 3.89
CA ASN A 20 0.20 18.29 4.15
C ASN A 20 0.09 18.59 5.66
N LYS A 21 -0.03 19.87 6.03
CA LYS A 21 -0.10 20.30 7.44
C LYS A 21 -1.20 19.61 8.26
N ASN A 22 -2.38 19.39 7.66
CA ASN A 22 -3.50 18.74 8.34
C ASN A 22 -3.21 17.25 8.58
N TRP A 23 -2.66 16.57 7.57
CA TRP A 23 -2.22 15.18 7.71
C TRP A 23 -1.14 15.04 8.78
N THR A 24 -0.11 15.88 8.73
CA THR A 24 1.00 15.87 9.70
C THR A 24 0.49 16.14 11.12
N GLN A 25 -0.39 17.12 11.31
CA GLN A 25 -0.96 17.42 12.62
C GLN A 25 -1.69 16.21 13.23
N ALA A 26 -2.54 15.55 12.45
CA ALA A 26 -3.28 14.38 12.92
C ALA A 26 -2.36 13.19 13.19
N LYS A 27 -1.38 12.93 12.31
CA LYS A 27 -0.42 11.83 12.48
C LYS A 27 0.56 12.01 13.62
N VAL A 28 1.04 13.23 13.87
CA VAL A 28 1.88 13.51 15.03
C VAL A 28 1.11 13.25 16.34
N ARG A 29 -0.16 13.67 16.40
CA ARG A 29 -1.03 13.40 17.56
C ARG A 29 -1.28 11.92 17.77
N GLU A 30 -1.53 11.18 16.69
CA GLU A 30 -1.71 9.73 16.75
C GLU A 30 -0.42 9.04 17.22
N ALA A 31 0.71 9.29 16.55
CA ALA A 31 1.99 8.68 16.89
C ALA A 31 2.42 8.97 18.33
N TRP A 32 2.27 10.22 18.79
CA TRP A 32 2.54 10.56 20.18
C TRP A 32 1.49 9.98 21.14
N GLY A 33 0.22 9.99 20.77
CA GLY A 33 -0.87 9.45 21.60
C GLY A 33 -0.77 7.94 21.83
N THR A 34 -0.14 7.21 20.89
CA THR A 34 -0.01 5.76 20.94
C THR A 34 1.41 5.27 21.25
N HIS A 35 2.39 6.14 21.48
CA HIS A 35 3.80 5.72 21.60
C HIS A 35 4.07 4.67 22.70
N ALA A 36 3.23 4.64 23.74
CA ALA A 36 3.35 3.73 24.88
C ALA A 36 2.38 2.55 24.83
N VAL A 37 1.55 2.42 23.79
CA VAL A 37 0.63 1.27 23.68
C VAL A 37 1.30 0.10 22.98
N GLN A 38 0.70 -1.09 23.15
CA GLN A 38 1.11 -2.26 22.40
C GLN A 38 0.79 -2.09 20.91
N HIS A 39 1.81 -2.23 20.07
CA HIS A 39 1.65 -2.34 18.63
C HIS A 39 1.72 -3.80 18.17
N TYR A 40 0.82 -4.21 17.29
CA TYR A 40 0.79 -5.56 16.72
C TYR A 40 1.35 -5.58 15.29
N PRO A 41 1.83 -6.75 14.80
CA PRO A 41 2.23 -6.91 13.41
C PRO A 41 1.08 -6.56 12.45
N GLY A 42 1.38 -5.73 11.45
CA GLY A 42 0.40 -5.29 10.46
C GLY A 42 -0.69 -4.36 11.01
N GLN A 43 -0.50 -3.79 12.22
CA GLN A 43 -1.44 -2.82 12.78
C GLN A 43 -1.48 -1.54 11.95
N ASP A 44 -2.66 -1.17 11.50
CA ASP A 44 -2.91 0.14 10.89
C ASP A 44 -3.14 1.24 11.94
N MET A 45 -2.83 2.47 11.53
CA MET A 45 -2.96 3.70 12.28
C MET A 45 -3.88 4.63 11.47
N PRO A 46 -5.18 4.74 11.82
CA PRO A 46 -6.18 5.28 10.90
C PRO A 46 -6.25 6.81 10.83
N ALA A 47 -5.54 7.55 11.70
CA ALA A 47 -5.65 9.01 11.70
C ALA A 47 -5.32 9.61 10.33
N ALA A 48 -6.05 10.67 9.98
CA ALA A 48 -5.94 11.38 8.71
C ALA A 48 -6.33 10.56 7.46
N ARG A 49 -7.01 9.42 7.58
CA ARG A 49 -7.54 8.69 6.41
C ARG A 49 -8.95 9.18 6.02
N PRO A 50 -9.33 9.07 4.72
CA PRO A 50 -8.49 8.72 3.57
C PRO A 50 -7.70 9.93 3.05
N GLN A 51 -6.55 9.69 2.39
CA GLN A 51 -5.76 10.75 1.73
C GLN A 51 -5.79 10.66 0.20
N LYS A 52 -5.57 9.47 -0.35
CA LYS A 52 -5.63 9.20 -1.79
C LYS A 52 -6.46 7.96 -2.00
N THR A 53 -7.46 8.04 -2.86
CA THR A 53 -8.34 6.92 -3.20
C THR A 53 -8.22 6.62 -4.69
N ALA A 54 -8.19 5.33 -5.04
CA ALA A 54 -8.31 4.92 -6.43
C ALA A 54 -9.74 5.20 -6.94
N PRO A 55 -9.96 5.37 -8.26
CA PRO A 55 -11.32 5.49 -8.81
C PRO A 55 -12.24 4.32 -8.45
N SER A 56 -11.68 3.15 -8.15
CA SER A 56 -12.38 1.95 -7.71
C SER A 56 -12.76 1.95 -6.22
N TYR A 57 -12.34 2.95 -5.42
CA TYR A 57 -12.45 2.93 -3.95
C TYR A 57 -13.86 2.67 -3.44
N ASP A 58 -14.86 3.39 -3.95
CA ASP A 58 -16.25 3.21 -3.52
C ASP A 58 -16.78 1.82 -3.89
N ARG A 59 -16.42 1.33 -5.08
CA ARG A 59 -16.83 0.00 -5.56
C ARG A 59 -16.20 -1.11 -4.72
N LEU A 60 -14.91 -0.99 -4.41
CA LEU A 60 -14.21 -1.96 -3.58
C LEU A 60 -14.72 -1.93 -2.14
N SER A 61 -15.06 -0.74 -1.61
CA SER A 61 -15.70 -0.61 -0.30
C SER A 61 -17.05 -1.34 -0.24
N GLN A 62 -17.88 -1.21 -1.28
CA GLN A 62 -19.15 -1.96 -1.40
C GLN A 62 -18.95 -3.47 -1.48
N LEU A 63 -17.80 -3.93 -1.96
CA LEU A 63 -17.42 -5.34 -2.02
C LEU A 63 -16.73 -5.83 -0.74
N GLY A 64 -16.70 -5.01 0.32
CA GLY A 64 -16.17 -5.40 1.62
C GLY A 64 -14.66 -5.19 1.77
N ALA A 65 -14.03 -4.31 0.97
CA ALA A 65 -12.61 -4.01 1.11
C ALA A 65 -12.29 -3.54 2.55
N VAL A 66 -11.34 -4.22 3.18
CA VAL A 66 -10.71 -3.78 4.42
C VAL A 66 -9.43 -3.06 4.07
N TRP A 67 -9.39 -1.77 4.37
CA TRP A 67 -8.40 -0.85 3.83
C TRP A 67 -7.16 -0.71 4.72
N ASP A 68 -5.98 -0.83 4.12
CA ASP A 68 -4.69 -0.38 4.67
C ASP A 68 -4.16 0.84 3.87
N VAL A 69 -3.01 1.38 4.26
CA VAL A 69 -2.38 2.53 3.60
C VAL A 69 -1.04 2.18 2.95
N LEU A 70 -0.86 2.60 1.69
CA LEU A 70 0.41 2.56 0.98
C LEU A 70 0.75 3.96 0.42
N ASN A 71 1.72 4.66 1.01
CA ASN A 71 2.16 5.99 0.57
C ASN A 71 0.98 6.99 0.36
N GLY A 72 0.06 7.01 1.33
CA GLY A 72 -1.16 7.81 1.33
C GLY A 72 -2.32 7.26 0.50
N TRP A 73 -2.09 6.21 -0.31
CA TRP A 73 -3.18 5.50 -0.98
C TRP A 73 -3.89 4.55 -0.05
N GLU A 74 -5.20 4.54 -0.12
CA GLU A 74 -6.03 3.46 0.41
C GLU A 74 -5.86 2.22 -0.49
N MET A 75 -5.35 1.13 0.10
CA MET A 75 -5.09 -0.14 -0.59
C MET A 75 -5.91 -1.25 0.07
N PRO A 76 -6.68 -2.06 -0.67
CA PRO A 76 -7.37 -3.19 -0.09
C PRO A 76 -6.36 -4.21 0.45
N SER A 77 -6.52 -4.57 1.72
CA SER A 77 -5.70 -5.57 2.42
C SER A 77 -6.27 -6.98 2.27
N TRP A 78 -7.60 -7.07 2.33
CA TRP A 78 -8.44 -8.26 2.12
C TRP A 78 -9.90 -7.83 1.98
N PHE A 79 -10.79 -8.75 1.64
CA PHE A 79 -12.22 -8.49 1.46
C PHE A 79 -13.07 -9.27 2.46
N ALA A 80 -13.84 -8.54 3.27
CA ALA A 80 -14.80 -9.11 4.20
C ALA A 80 -16.04 -9.60 3.46
N PRO A 81 -16.43 -10.89 3.58
CA PRO A 81 -17.64 -11.39 2.97
C PRO A 81 -18.90 -10.84 3.67
N ALA A 82 -20.06 -11.01 3.04
CA ALA A 82 -21.33 -10.58 3.60
C ALA A 82 -21.55 -11.15 5.02
N GLY A 83 -21.93 -10.28 5.95
CA GLY A 83 -22.12 -10.62 7.37
C GLY A 83 -20.84 -10.59 8.22
N VAL A 84 -19.66 -10.35 7.62
CA VAL A 84 -18.41 -10.12 8.36
C VAL A 84 -18.11 -8.62 8.40
N GLU A 85 -17.77 -8.11 9.58
CA GLU A 85 -17.39 -6.71 9.75
C GLU A 85 -16.09 -6.42 8.99
N ALA A 86 -16.13 -5.40 8.11
CA ALA A 86 -14.98 -4.97 7.30
C ALA A 86 -13.97 -4.18 8.14
N ARG A 87 -13.28 -4.88 9.06
CA ARG A 87 -12.24 -4.30 9.91
C ARG A 87 -11.05 -5.23 10.07
N ASN A 88 -9.86 -4.66 10.23
CA ASN A 88 -8.71 -5.46 10.61
C ASN A 88 -8.81 -5.94 12.06
N VAL A 89 -8.33 -7.16 12.29
CA VAL A 89 -8.15 -7.76 13.62
C VAL A 89 -6.67 -8.08 13.78
N TYR A 90 -6.05 -7.52 14.82
CA TYR A 90 -4.62 -7.63 15.05
C TYR A 90 -4.32 -8.62 16.19
N SER A 91 -3.26 -9.40 16.02
CA SER A 91 -2.79 -10.35 17.01
C SER A 91 -1.34 -10.72 16.72
N TRP A 92 -0.65 -11.24 17.73
CA TRP A 92 0.63 -11.93 17.57
C TRP A 92 0.48 -13.34 16.98
N ARG A 93 -0.77 -13.80 16.81
CA ARG A 93 -1.13 -15.13 16.29
C ARG A 93 -2.04 -15.01 15.08
N TRP A 94 -2.29 -16.14 14.44
CA TRP A 94 -3.25 -16.24 13.35
C TRP A 94 -4.62 -15.71 13.75
N THR A 95 -5.24 -14.94 12.86
CA THR A 95 -6.59 -14.40 13.02
C THR A 95 -7.51 -14.98 11.95
N PRO A 96 -8.85 -14.93 12.14
CA PRO A 96 -9.80 -15.41 11.15
C PRO A 96 -9.64 -14.77 9.75
N LYS A 97 -9.03 -13.57 9.64
CA LYS A 97 -8.66 -12.93 8.35
C LYS A 97 -7.96 -13.89 7.41
N GLY A 98 -7.08 -14.73 7.94
CA GLY A 98 -6.31 -15.66 7.12
C GLY A 98 -7.16 -16.70 6.37
N ASN A 99 -8.35 -17.04 6.88
CA ASN A 99 -9.28 -17.92 6.15
C ASN A 99 -9.90 -17.21 4.94
N HIS A 100 -10.17 -15.90 5.06
CA HIS A 100 -10.68 -15.09 3.95
C HIS A 100 -9.61 -14.87 2.89
N VAL A 101 -8.37 -14.56 3.31
CA VAL A 101 -7.22 -14.46 2.40
C VAL A 101 -6.97 -15.80 1.69
N ALA A 102 -7.11 -16.94 2.39
CA ALA A 102 -7.00 -18.25 1.75
C ALA A 102 -8.06 -18.45 0.65
N ALA A 103 -9.30 -18.00 0.86
CA ALA A 103 -10.36 -18.05 -0.14
C ALA A 103 -10.04 -17.14 -1.34
N GLU A 104 -9.51 -15.93 -1.11
CA GLU A 104 -9.04 -15.04 -2.20
C GLU A 104 -7.94 -15.72 -3.02
N VAL A 105 -6.94 -16.30 -2.36
CA VAL A 105 -5.85 -17.04 -3.04
C VAL A 105 -6.41 -18.19 -3.88
N GLN A 106 -7.35 -18.98 -3.35
CA GLN A 106 -7.99 -20.06 -4.11
C GLN A 106 -8.75 -19.53 -5.32
N ALA A 107 -9.50 -18.44 -5.17
CA ALA A 107 -10.23 -17.81 -6.27
C ALA A 107 -9.27 -17.38 -7.41
N VAL A 108 -8.13 -16.77 -7.08
CA VAL A 108 -7.12 -16.42 -8.10
C VAL A 108 -6.49 -17.66 -8.74
N ARG A 109 -6.24 -18.71 -7.95
CA ARG A 109 -5.64 -19.97 -8.46
C ARG A 109 -6.55 -20.75 -9.38
N GLN A 110 -7.85 -20.72 -9.14
CA GLN A 110 -8.84 -21.57 -9.81
C GLN A 110 -9.68 -20.83 -10.85
N ALA A 111 -9.67 -19.49 -10.82
CA ALA A 111 -10.46 -18.66 -11.72
C ALA A 111 -9.68 -17.41 -12.12
N ALA A 112 -10.12 -16.23 -11.67
CA ALA A 112 -9.50 -14.95 -11.95
C ALA A 112 -9.62 -14.03 -10.75
N GLY A 113 -8.62 -13.18 -10.55
CA GLY A 113 -8.61 -12.15 -9.51
C GLY A 113 -8.36 -10.77 -10.11
N LEU A 114 -8.97 -9.76 -9.49
CA LEU A 114 -8.65 -8.36 -9.75
C LEU A 114 -7.91 -7.81 -8.53
N VAL A 115 -6.73 -7.24 -8.77
CA VAL A 115 -5.94 -6.55 -7.74
C VAL A 115 -5.88 -5.07 -8.10
N GLU A 116 -6.16 -4.20 -7.14
CA GLU A 116 -6.07 -2.76 -7.35
C GLU A 116 -4.60 -2.31 -7.36
N MET A 117 -4.12 -1.81 -8.50
CA MET A 117 -2.69 -1.48 -8.71
C MET A 117 -2.45 0.02 -8.95
N THR A 118 -3.47 0.86 -8.78
CA THR A 118 -3.35 2.33 -8.82
C THR A 118 -2.24 2.86 -7.90
N PRO A 119 -1.97 2.29 -6.70
CA PRO A 119 -0.91 2.79 -5.83
C PRO A 119 0.52 2.65 -6.38
N MET A 120 0.75 1.76 -7.35
CA MET A 120 2.07 1.53 -7.93
C MET A 120 2.65 2.81 -8.52
N THR A 121 3.93 3.07 -8.29
CA THR A 121 4.63 4.23 -8.88
C THR A 121 4.77 4.03 -10.39
N LYS A 122 4.51 5.08 -11.15
CA LYS A 122 4.52 5.07 -12.61
C LYS A 122 5.47 6.16 -13.10
N PHE A 123 6.36 5.81 -14.01
CA PHE A 123 7.26 6.74 -14.68
C PHE A 123 7.10 6.58 -16.19
N GLU A 124 7.08 7.70 -16.90
CA GLU A 124 7.18 7.75 -18.36
C GLU A 124 8.52 8.38 -18.71
N VAL A 125 9.30 7.69 -19.54
CA VAL A 125 10.63 8.13 -19.97
C VAL A 125 10.65 8.13 -21.48
N GLY A 126 10.97 9.28 -22.08
CA GLY A 126 10.92 9.47 -23.53
C GLY A 126 12.01 10.40 -24.06
N GLY A 127 12.17 10.40 -25.38
CA GLY A 127 13.17 11.20 -26.11
C GLY A 127 14.34 10.37 -26.66
N PRO A 128 15.18 10.96 -27.54
CA PRO A 128 16.20 10.22 -28.31
C PRO A 128 17.24 9.47 -27.46
N GLY A 129 17.47 9.88 -26.22
CA GLY A 129 18.44 9.26 -25.31
C GLY A 129 17.85 8.32 -24.26
N ALA A 130 16.53 8.05 -24.29
CA ALA A 130 15.85 7.30 -23.24
C ALA A 130 16.38 5.86 -23.11
N GLU A 131 16.56 5.17 -24.22
CA GLU A 131 17.07 3.79 -24.25
C GLU A 131 18.48 3.71 -23.68
N GLY A 132 19.41 4.53 -24.20
CA GLY A 132 20.79 4.55 -23.71
C GLY A 132 20.91 4.93 -22.23
N TRP A 133 20.04 5.82 -21.74
CA TRP A 133 20.02 6.17 -20.32
C TRP A 133 19.50 5.00 -19.44
N LEU A 134 18.40 4.34 -19.84
CA LEU A 134 17.85 3.20 -19.11
C LEU A 134 18.83 2.02 -19.08
N ASP A 135 19.51 1.72 -20.19
CA ASP A 135 20.52 0.67 -20.29
C ASP A 135 21.74 0.96 -19.38
N GLY A 136 22.04 2.23 -19.14
CA GLY A 136 23.11 2.65 -18.25
C GLY A 136 22.80 2.54 -16.75
N ILE A 137 21.52 2.49 -16.35
CA ILE A 137 21.12 2.47 -14.92
C ILE A 137 20.48 1.15 -14.47
N LEU A 138 19.98 0.34 -15.40
CA LEU A 138 19.38 -0.95 -15.12
C LEU A 138 20.41 -2.07 -15.28
N ALA A 139 20.39 -3.05 -14.36
CA ALA A 139 21.29 -4.20 -14.45
C ALA A 139 20.80 -5.28 -15.44
N ASN A 140 19.52 -5.25 -15.81
CA ASN A 140 18.94 -6.21 -16.76
C ASN A 140 18.88 -5.59 -18.15
N ARG A 141 18.93 -6.44 -19.19
CA ARG A 141 18.77 -5.98 -20.58
C ARG A 141 17.40 -5.34 -20.77
N LEU A 142 17.38 -4.25 -21.53
CA LEU A 142 16.12 -3.64 -21.92
C LEU A 142 15.28 -4.62 -22.76
N PRO A 143 13.96 -4.66 -22.53
CA PRO A 143 13.06 -5.47 -23.35
C PRO A 143 13.00 -4.90 -24.78
N ARG A 144 12.68 -5.76 -25.75
CA ARG A 144 12.34 -5.31 -27.10
C ARG A 144 11.03 -4.50 -27.06
N PRO A 145 10.80 -3.63 -28.06
CA PRO A 145 9.47 -3.06 -28.28
C PRO A 145 8.40 -4.16 -28.27
N GLY A 146 7.30 -3.88 -27.57
CA GLY A 146 6.17 -4.81 -27.39
C GLY A 146 5.38 -5.06 -28.67
#